data_AF-A0A845L466-F1
#
_entry.id   AF-A0A845L466-F1
#
_cell.length_a   1.000
_cell.length_b   1.000
_cell.length_c   1.000
_cell.angle_alpha   90.00
_cell.angle_beta   90.00
_cell.angle_gamma   90.00
#
_symmetry.space_group_name_H-M   'P 1'
#
loop_
_entity.id
_entity.type
_entity.pdbx_description
1 polymer ?
#
loop_
_entity_poly.entity_id
_entity_poly.type
_entity_poly.pdbx_seq_one_letter_code
_entity_poly.pdbx_strand_id
1 'polypeptide(L)'
;MKKKKYNNKIHKDNVFIDFNGTQVWRSIDQSKLHTEAGYFLRRKYQPGEYSDPIIINNILKDLYGFYYQVMKKELDKINYLSTIDFIYYQHEQWTKIFNEWRNNKESFSEEEDEFLKDNIPTIRRAMKHIIETLCLMKPSWNNGISSPKLAGYLGRAVAAAEVSFITTQLSNQTFKLFPNNTKLIVFPKNYRKPIDIILEDNCKEKIQGFYSRQKEWEHLTSSSYEDVLSRINSIVSEFPKRLDEAFIKDYGYSFTNIVCVITYLGYGMKEPIDASCFIASKSFLLTSASKKLNISEDVISQIIDVFTLKSEELEKESIDIWKQKRKNRLHRRPIVQVLKNEEPYLIWQRDTL
;
A
#
# COMPACT_ATOMS: atom_id res chain seq x y z
N MET A 1 -20.90 29.39 14.81
CA MET A 1 -20.59 28.01 14.36
C MET A 1 -20.37 27.13 15.57
N LYS A 2 -21.17 26.07 15.74
CA LYS A 2 -21.02 25.11 16.85
C LYS A 2 -19.80 24.21 16.56
N LYS A 3 -18.79 24.26 17.43
CA LYS A 3 -17.66 23.31 17.43
C LYS A 3 -18.22 21.89 17.57
N LYS A 4 -18.10 21.04 16.54
CA LYS A 4 -18.34 19.60 16.68
C LYS A 4 -17.24 19.07 17.61
N LYS A 5 -17.61 18.77 18.87
CA LYS A 5 -16.76 17.98 19.76
C LYS A 5 -16.75 16.54 19.24
N TYR A 6 -15.56 16.04 18.93
CA TYR A 6 -15.31 14.63 18.63
C TYR A 6 -15.81 13.76 19.79
N ASN A 7 -16.94 13.09 19.59
CA ASN A 7 -17.47 12.12 20.56
C ASN A 7 -16.76 10.79 20.34
N ASN A 8 -15.54 10.67 20.87
CA ASN A 8 -14.80 9.42 20.87
C ASN A 8 -15.37 8.49 21.95
N LYS A 9 -16.10 7.44 21.56
CA LYS A 9 -16.17 6.21 22.36
C LYS A 9 -14.85 5.46 22.11
N ILE A 10 -13.86 5.77 22.95
CA ILE A 10 -12.47 5.34 22.85
C ILE A 10 -12.35 3.86 23.22
N HIS A 11 -12.15 2.98 22.23
CA HIS A 11 -11.27 1.83 22.45
C HIS A 11 -9.83 2.36 22.35
N LYS A 12 -9.06 2.27 23.43
CA LYS A 12 -7.86 3.09 23.72
C LYS A 12 -6.75 3.14 22.68
N ASP A 13 -6.76 2.31 21.64
CA ASP A 13 -5.66 2.21 20.68
C ASP A 13 -6.04 2.46 19.21
N ASN A 14 -7.35 2.45 18.87
CA ASN A 14 -7.82 2.59 17.49
C ASN A 14 -9.13 3.40 17.42
N VAL A 15 -9.24 4.28 16.43
CA VAL A 15 -10.44 5.11 16.18
C VAL A 15 -10.78 5.15 14.71
N PHE A 16 -12.08 5.31 14.46
CA PHE A 16 -12.57 5.83 13.20
C PHE A 16 -12.58 7.36 13.26
N ILE A 17 -12.00 7.98 12.25
CA ILE A 17 -11.98 9.42 12.04
C ILE A 17 -12.94 9.70 10.88
N ASP A 18 -13.82 10.67 11.05
CA ASP A 18 -14.78 11.09 10.03
C ASP A 18 -14.26 12.33 9.33
N PHE A 19 -14.13 12.25 8.00
CA PHE A 19 -13.82 13.38 7.13
C PHE A 19 -14.98 13.55 6.16
N ASN A 20 -15.81 14.57 6.39
CA ASN A 20 -16.98 14.89 5.57
C ASN A 20 -17.90 13.68 5.30
N GLY A 21 -18.13 12.83 6.30
CA GLY A 21 -18.96 11.62 6.19
C GLY A 21 -18.23 10.38 5.66
N THR A 22 -16.96 10.49 5.29
CA THR A 22 -16.10 9.33 4.97
C THR A 22 -15.35 8.90 6.23
N GLN A 23 -15.57 7.65 6.66
CA GLN A 23 -14.93 7.10 7.86
C GLN A 23 -13.65 6.33 7.52
N VAL A 24 -12.55 6.70 8.16
CA VAL A 24 -11.27 5.99 8.06
C VAL A 24 -10.78 5.53 9.41
N TRP A 25 -10.21 4.34 9.44
CA TRP A 25 -9.64 3.72 10.62
C TRP A 25 -8.16 4.08 10.80
N ARG A 26 -7.76 4.35 12.05
CA ARG A 26 -6.40 4.72 12.42
C ARG A 26 -6.02 4.10 13.77
N SER A 27 -4.76 3.66 13.89
CA SER A 27 -4.14 3.38 15.18
C SER A 27 -3.51 4.66 15.74
N ILE A 28 -3.84 5.02 16.99
CA ILE A 28 -3.41 6.31 17.57
C ILE A 28 -2.12 6.17 18.39
N ASP A 29 -1.94 5.05 19.10
CA ASP A 29 -0.80 4.91 20.01
C ASP A 29 0.33 4.03 19.47
N GLN A 30 1.37 4.69 18.98
CA GLN A 30 2.62 4.06 18.54
C GLN A 30 3.71 4.07 19.64
N SER A 31 3.43 4.61 20.84
CA SER A 31 4.44 4.86 21.89
C SER A 31 5.17 3.60 22.33
N LYS A 32 4.43 2.53 22.57
CA LYS A 32 4.98 1.22 22.98
C LYS A 32 5.87 0.65 21.88
N LEU A 33 5.43 0.75 20.63
CA LEU A 33 6.19 0.26 19.49
C LEU A 33 7.52 1.03 19.31
N HIS A 34 7.51 2.35 19.45
CA HIS A 34 8.73 3.16 19.42
C HIS A 34 9.67 2.86 20.59
N THR A 35 9.11 2.60 21.78
CA THR A 35 9.89 2.22 22.96
C THR A 35 10.64 0.92 22.72
N GLU A 36 9.94 -0.10 22.22
CA GLU A 36 10.53 -1.40 21.86
C GLU A 36 11.59 -1.26 20.76
N ALA A 37 11.30 -0.46 19.72
CA ALA A 37 12.26 -0.18 18.64
C ALA A 37 13.53 0.52 19.17
N GLY A 38 13.39 1.47 20.08
CA GLY A 38 14.51 2.14 20.73
C GLY A 38 15.35 1.20 21.58
N TYR A 39 14.73 0.26 22.31
CA TYR A 39 15.46 -0.80 23.01
C TYR A 39 16.22 -1.71 22.05
N PHE A 40 15.58 -2.15 20.96
CA PHE A 40 16.23 -2.94 19.93
C PHE A 40 17.45 -2.22 19.34
N LEU A 41 17.30 -0.95 18.99
CA LEU A 41 18.35 -0.16 18.33
C LEU A 41 19.55 0.08 19.26
N ARG A 42 19.30 0.45 20.52
CA ARG A 42 20.35 0.74 21.51
C ARG A 42 21.13 -0.49 21.97
N ARG A 43 20.69 -1.71 21.61
CA ARG A 43 21.50 -2.93 21.78
C ARG A 43 22.59 -3.08 20.71
N LYS A 44 22.46 -2.36 19.59
CA LYS A 44 23.37 -2.43 18.45
C LYS A 44 24.20 -1.17 18.25
N TYR A 45 23.61 -0.01 18.58
CA TYR A 45 24.20 1.30 18.32
C TYR A 45 24.22 2.13 19.61
N GLN A 46 25.33 2.80 19.87
CA GLN A 46 25.42 3.72 21.01
C GLN A 46 24.56 4.97 20.76
N PRO A 47 23.92 5.55 21.78
CA PRO A 47 23.28 6.86 21.64
C PRO A 47 24.30 7.92 21.19
N GLY A 48 23.92 8.79 20.26
CA GLY A 48 24.81 9.80 19.71
C GLY A 48 24.49 10.17 18.27
N GLU A 49 25.35 11.02 17.70
CA GLU A 49 25.26 11.46 16.30
C GLU A 49 26.08 10.55 15.39
N TYR A 50 25.51 10.23 14.23
CA TYR A 50 26.11 9.45 13.16
C TYR A 50 26.10 10.28 11.88
N SER A 51 27.28 10.42 11.25
CA SER A 51 27.46 11.14 9.98
C SER A 51 27.91 10.23 8.83
N ASP A 52 28.39 9.02 9.12
CA ASP A 52 28.78 8.06 8.08
C ASP A 52 27.52 7.51 7.38
N PRO A 53 27.35 7.74 6.05
CA PRO A 53 26.17 7.31 5.31
C PRO A 53 25.95 5.79 5.33
N ILE A 54 27.03 5.01 5.40
CA ILE A 54 26.97 3.54 5.47
C ILE A 54 26.41 3.12 6.83
N ILE A 55 26.90 3.72 7.92
CA ILE A 55 26.41 3.44 9.27
C ILE A 55 24.96 3.88 9.41
N ILE A 56 24.60 5.08 8.95
CA ILE A 56 23.22 5.58 8.96
C ILE A 56 22.29 4.60 8.22
N ASN A 57 22.68 4.14 7.03
CA ASN A 57 21.88 3.20 6.26
C ASN A 57 21.73 1.84 6.98
N ASN A 58 22.74 1.37 7.69
CA ASN A 58 22.67 0.14 8.48
C ASN A 58 21.70 0.29 9.68
N ILE A 59 21.76 1.41 10.41
CA ILE A 59 20.82 1.76 11.48
C ILE A 59 19.39 1.73 10.96
N LEU A 60 19.17 2.38 9.82
CA LEU A 60 17.86 2.50 9.18
C LEU A 60 17.34 1.13 8.68
N LYS A 61 18.20 0.28 8.10
CA LYS A 61 17.87 -1.10 7.71
C LYS A 61 17.52 -1.98 8.91
N ASP A 62 18.27 -1.88 9.99
CA ASP A 62 18.00 -2.62 11.23
C ASP A 62 16.65 -2.22 11.82
N LEU A 63 16.37 -0.92 11.85
CA LEU A 63 15.11 -0.39 12.34
C LEU A 63 13.94 -0.88 11.48
N TYR A 64 14.07 -0.85 10.16
CA TYR A 64 13.10 -1.45 9.25
C TYR A 64 12.90 -2.93 9.51
N GLY A 65 13.98 -3.68 9.65
CA GLY A 65 13.93 -5.11 9.96
C GLY A 65 13.12 -5.38 11.22
N PHE A 66 13.33 -4.59 12.28
CA PHE A 66 12.52 -4.66 13.50
C PHE A 66 11.03 -4.45 13.23
N TYR A 67 10.66 -3.34 12.58
CA TYR A 67 9.25 -3.04 12.31
C TYR A 67 8.60 -4.06 11.39
N TYR A 68 9.31 -4.52 10.36
CA TYR A 68 8.83 -5.57 9.45
C TYR A 68 8.56 -6.88 10.19
N GLN A 69 9.44 -7.29 11.11
CA GLN A 69 9.21 -8.49 11.93
C GLN A 69 8.03 -8.32 12.90
N VAL A 70 7.86 -7.13 13.49
CA VAL A 70 6.67 -6.85 14.31
C VAL A 70 5.40 -6.96 13.45
N MET A 71 5.39 -6.33 12.27
CA MET A 71 4.26 -6.40 11.35
C MET A 71 3.91 -7.85 11.03
N LYS A 72 4.87 -8.67 10.56
CA LYS A 72 4.64 -10.10 10.27
C LYS A 72 4.05 -10.84 11.47
N LYS A 73 4.65 -10.67 12.65
CA LYS A 73 4.19 -11.32 13.88
C LYS A 73 2.74 -10.96 14.25
N GLU A 74 2.33 -9.72 14.01
CA GLU A 74 0.94 -9.31 14.27
C GLU A 74 -0.01 -9.81 13.17
N LEU A 75 0.41 -9.79 11.90
CA LEU A 75 -0.36 -10.34 10.77
C LEU A 75 -0.57 -11.86 10.87
N ASP A 76 0.32 -12.60 11.52
CA ASP A 76 0.14 -14.05 11.77
C ASP A 76 -1.03 -14.37 12.73
N LYS A 77 -1.53 -13.38 13.47
CA LYS A 77 -2.58 -13.58 14.49
C LYS A 77 -3.99 -13.24 14.03
N ILE A 78 -4.13 -12.63 12.86
CA ILE A 78 -5.39 -12.07 12.37
C ILE A 78 -5.97 -12.93 11.24
N ASN A 79 -7.30 -12.93 11.10
CA ASN A 79 -7.94 -13.65 10.01
C ASN A 79 -7.57 -13.02 8.66
N TYR A 80 -7.00 -13.84 7.78
CA TYR A 80 -6.46 -13.38 6.51
C TYR A 80 -7.47 -12.65 5.62
N LEU A 81 -8.60 -13.31 5.32
CA LEU A 81 -9.56 -12.82 4.33
C LEU A 81 -10.24 -11.55 4.83
N SER A 82 -10.72 -11.56 6.08
CA SER A 82 -11.35 -10.37 6.67
C SER A 82 -10.39 -9.21 6.78
N THR A 83 -9.09 -9.49 7.01
CA THR A 83 -8.07 -8.44 7.06
C THR A 83 -7.83 -7.85 5.67
N ILE A 84 -7.68 -8.67 4.64
CA ILE A 84 -7.47 -8.17 3.27
C ILE A 84 -8.65 -7.33 2.83
N ASP A 85 -9.88 -7.82 3.01
CA ASP A 85 -11.09 -7.07 2.66
C ASP A 85 -11.17 -5.74 3.42
N PHE A 86 -10.92 -5.75 4.74
CA PHE A 86 -10.88 -4.53 5.54
C PHE A 86 -9.77 -3.55 5.11
N ILE A 87 -8.57 -4.04 4.80
CA ILE A 87 -7.46 -3.18 4.37
C ILE A 87 -7.74 -2.57 3.00
N TYR A 88 -8.34 -3.33 2.09
CA TYR A 88 -8.80 -2.81 0.79
C TYR A 88 -9.88 -1.75 0.96
N TYR A 89 -10.91 -2.03 1.78
CA TYR A 89 -11.95 -1.06 2.13
C TYR A 89 -11.34 0.25 2.64
N GLN A 90 -10.46 0.16 3.63
CA GLN A 90 -9.83 1.34 4.21
C GLN A 90 -8.94 2.07 3.21
N HIS A 91 -8.20 1.36 2.36
CA HIS A 91 -7.42 1.97 1.29
C HIS A 91 -8.30 2.76 0.30
N GLU A 92 -9.50 2.26 -0.01
CA GLU A 92 -10.49 2.96 -0.83
C GLU A 92 -11.02 4.22 -0.13
N GLN A 93 -11.41 4.13 1.15
CA GLN A 93 -11.88 5.29 1.93
C GLN A 93 -10.80 6.38 2.01
N TRP A 94 -9.53 6.02 2.26
CA TRP A 94 -8.41 6.95 2.22
C TRP A 94 -8.18 7.55 0.82
N THR A 95 -8.48 6.80 -0.24
CA THR A 95 -8.38 7.30 -1.62
C THR A 95 -9.51 8.30 -1.92
N LYS A 96 -10.72 8.07 -1.43
CA LYS A 96 -11.84 9.03 -1.52
C LYS A 96 -11.49 10.35 -0.82
N ILE A 97 -11.03 10.28 0.42
CA ILE A 97 -10.58 11.46 1.18
C ILE A 97 -9.45 12.17 0.45
N PHE A 98 -8.47 11.44 -0.07
CA PHE A 98 -7.37 12.05 -0.83
C PHE A 98 -7.86 12.82 -2.05
N ASN A 99 -8.81 12.26 -2.81
CA ASN A 99 -9.38 12.91 -3.98
C ASN A 99 -10.20 14.14 -3.59
N GLU A 100 -10.99 14.07 -2.51
CA GLU A 100 -11.76 15.20 -2.00
C GLU A 100 -10.84 16.32 -1.51
N TRP A 101 -9.87 15.99 -0.65
CA TRP A 101 -8.85 16.91 -0.14
C TRP A 101 -8.06 17.58 -1.27
N ARG A 102 -7.77 16.84 -2.34
CA ARG A 102 -7.09 17.37 -3.51
C ARG A 102 -7.97 18.35 -4.30
N ASN A 103 -9.22 18.00 -4.54
CA ASN A 103 -10.10 18.76 -5.44
C ASN A 103 -10.82 19.91 -4.74
N ASN A 104 -10.96 19.84 -3.41
CA ASN A 104 -11.70 20.80 -2.60
C ASN A 104 -10.97 21.04 -1.27
N LYS A 105 -9.73 21.53 -1.35
CA LYS A 105 -8.91 21.77 -0.15
C LYS A 105 -9.59 22.70 0.87
N GLU A 106 -10.43 23.63 0.40
CA GLU A 106 -11.17 24.58 1.24
C GLU A 106 -12.26 23.92 2.10
N SER A 107 -12.67 22.66 1.80
CA SER A 107 -13.61 21.92 2.64
C SER A 107 -13.01 21.31 3.90
N PHE A 108 -11.69 21.44 4.08
CA PHE A 108 -10.95 20.93 5.23
C PHE A 108 -10.43 22.09 6.09
N SER A 109 -10.48 21.92 7.41
CA SER A 109 -9.84 22.85 8.34
C SER A 109 -8.31 22.79 8.22
N GLU A 110 -7.61 23.82 8.72
CA GLU A 110 -6.14 23.86 8.70
C GLU A 110 -5.50 22.67 9.42
N GLU A 111 -6.07 22.26 10.56
CA GLU A 111 -5.63 21.08 11.32
C GLU A 111 -5.82 19.78 10.51
N GLU A 112 -6.95 19.65 9.80
CA GLU A 112 -7.19 18.50 8.92
C GLU A 112 -6.26 18.51 7.71
N ASP A 113 -6.02 19.67 7.08
CA ASP A 113 -5.08 19.79 5.97
C ASP A 113 -3.67 19.34 6.35
N GLU A 114 -3.16 19.79 7.50
CA GLU A 114 -1.85 19.38 8.02
C GLU A 114 -1.83 17.87 8.31
N PHE A 115 -2.86 17.36 9.00
CA PHE A 115 -2.98 15.94 9.29
C PHE A 115 -2.99 15.08 8.03
N LEU A 116 -3.83 15.43 7.04
CA LEU A 116 -4.00 14.68 5.81
C LEU A 116 -2.72 14.71 4.95
N LYS A 117 -2.07 15.88 4.88
CA LYS A 117 -0.79 16.06 4.18
C LYS A 117 0.29 15.13 4.71
N ASP A 118 0.36 14.94 6.03
CA ASP A 118 1.40 14.13 6.66
C ASP A 118 1.06 12.62 6.67
N ASN A 119 -0.22 12.27 6.75
CA ASN A 119 -0.64 10.89 6.98
C ASN A 119 -1.08 10.14 5.71
N ILE A 120 -1.83 10.76 4.78
CA ILE A 120 -2.43 10.05 3.63
C ILE A 120 -1.38 9.26 2.82
N PRO A 121 -0.23 9.85 2.41
CA PRO A 121 0.73 9.12 1.59
C PRO A 121 1.30 7.91 2.33
N THR A 122 1.54 8.06 3.63
CA THR A 122 2.13 7.04 4.50
C THR A 122 1.15 5.89 4.75
N ILE A 123 -0.09 6.19 5.13
CA ILE A 123 -1.09 5.15 5.46
C ILE A 123 -1.47 4.32 4.23
N ARG A 124 -1.68 4.96 3.07
CA ARG A 124 -2.02 4.23 1.82
C ARG A 124 -0.89 3.29 1.40
N ARG A 125 0.36 3.71 1.59
CA ARG A 125 1.54 2.89 1.32
C ARG A 125 1.68 1.74 2.31
N ALA A 126 1.41 2.00 3.59
CA ALA A 126 1.40 0.98 4.63
C ALA A 126 0.36 -0.11 4.36
N MET A 127 -0.85 0.26 3.93
CA MET A 127 -1.90 -0.70 3.55
C MET A 127 -1.48 -1.61 2.39
N LYS A 128 -0.90 -1.04 1.33
CA LYS A 128 -0.31 -1.84 0.24
C LYS A 128 0.80 -2.76 0.74
N HIS A 129 1.69 -2.26 1.60
CA HIS A 129 2.77 -3.07 2.14
C HIS A 129 2.25 -4.25 2.98
N ILE A 130 1.16 -4.07 3.72
CA ILE A 130 0.48 -5.15 4.44
C ILE A 130 -0.04 -6.20 3.47
N ILE A 131 -0.75 -5.80 2.41
CA ILE A 131 -1.28 -6.75 1.41
C ILE A 131 -0.15 -7.54 0.74
N GLU A 132 0.95 -6.88 0.35
CA GLU A 132 2.13 -7.56 -0.23
C GLU A 132 2.74 -8.55 0.78
N THR A 133 2.81 -8.16 2.05
CA THR A 133 3.35 -9.02 3.12
C THR A 133 2.44 -10.21 3.40
N LEU A 134 1.12 -10.00 3.39
CA LEU A 134 0.11 -11.02 3.51
C LEU A 134 0.16 -12.02 2.35
N CYS A 135 0.39 -11.55 1.12
CA CYS A 135 0.65 -12.42 -0.03
C CYS A 135 1.92 -13.27 0.16
N LEU A 136 3.02 -12.66 0.62
CA LEU A 136 4.29 -13.35 0.91
C LEU A 136 4.17 -14.42 2.01
N MET A 137 3.40 -14.15 3.05
CA MET A 137 3.30 -15.04 4.22
C MET A 137 2.53 -16.33 3.94
N LYS A 138 1.74 -16.38 2.85
CA LYS A 138 0.86 -17.51 2.52
C LYS A 138 0.04 -18.01 3.74
N PRO A 139 -0.57 -17.12 4.55
CA PRO A 139 -1.29 -17.58 5.73
C PRO A 139 -2.52 -18.39 5.31
N SER A 140 -2.92 -19.37 6.13
CA SER A 140 -4.09 -20.17 5.81
C SER A 140 -5.35 -19.29 5.79
N TRP A 141 -6.30 -19.66 4.93
CA TRP A 141 -7.56 -18.94 4.70
C TRP A 141 -8.34 -18.60 5.99
N ASN A 142 -8.22 -19.46 7.01
CA ASN A 142 -8.93 -19.35 8.29
C ASN A 142 -7.99 -19.15 9.48
N ASN A 143 -6.68 -18.99 9.28
CA ASN A 143 -5.76 -18.73 10.38
C ASN A 143 -6.08 -17.36 10.97
N GLY A 144 -6.39 -17.31 12.26
CA GLY A 144 -6.55 -16.06 12.99
C GLY A 144 -7.72 -16.07 13.97
N ILE A 145 -7.63 -15.23 14.99
CA ILE A 145 -8.66 -15.14 16.03
C ILE A 145 -9.63 -14.02 15.64
N SER A 146 -10.95 -14.26 15.69
CA SER A 146 -12.00 -13.21 15.63
C SER A 146 -12.08 -12.34 16.91
N SER A 147 -10.98 -12.31 17.68
CA SER A 147 -10.91 -11.79 19.05
C SER A 147 -11.17 -10.29 19.12
N PRO A 148 -11.69 -9.78 20.25
CA PRO A 148 -11.62 -8.36 20.60
C PRO A 148 -10.21 -7.73 20.50
N LYS A 149 -9.15 -8.55 20.49
CA LYS A 149 -7.75 -8.14 20.29
C LYS A 149 -7.38 -7.85 18.82
N LEU A 150 -8.23 -8.20 17.86
CA LEU A 150 -7.99 -8.05 16.41
C LEU A 150 -7.61 -6.61 16.05
N ALA A 151 -8.37 -5.63 16.56
CA ALA A 151 -8.08 -4.22 16.34
C ALA A 151 -6.70 -3.82 16.87
N GLY A 152 -6.26 -4.38 18.00
CA GLY A 152 -4.93 -4.12 18.56
C GLY A 152 -3.81 -4.70 17.71
N TYR A 153 -3.96 -5.94 17.23
CA TYR A 153 -2.98 -6.57 16.33
C TYR A 153 -2.89 -5.84 15.00
N LEU A 154 -4.02 -5.53 14.38
CA LEU A 154 -4.07 -4.79 13.13
C LEU A 154 -3.52 -3.36 13.29
N GLY A 155 -3.91 -2.66 14.37
CA GLY A 155 -3.39 -1.34 14.72
C GLY A 155 -1.87 -1.32 14.78
N ARG A 156 -1.30 -2.29 15.48
CA ARG A 156 0.15 -2.44 15.62
C ARG A 156 0.83 -2.86 14.31
N ALA A 157 0.21 -3.71 13.51
CA ALA A 157 0.72 -4.09 12.18
C ALA A 157 0.78 -2.87 11.25
N VAL A 158 -0.27 -2.05 11.25
CA VAL A 158 -0.36 -0.82 10.44
C VAL A 158 0.65 0.21 10.90
N ALA A 159 0.76 0.47 12.20
CA ALA A 159 1.79 1.35 12.74
C ALA A 159 3.21 0.89 12.34
N ALA A 160 3.48 -0.41 12.41
CA ALA A 160 4.76 -0.97 12.00
C ALA A 160 4.99 -0.83 10.48
N ALA A 161 3.97 -1.02 9.65
CA ALA A 161 4.04 -0.83 8.21
C ALA A 161 4.33 0.64 7.82
N GLU A 162 3.73 1.59 8.53
CA GLU A 162 3.97 3.02 8.31
C GLU A 162 5.41 3.42 8.64
N VAL A 163 5.91 3.01 9.81
CA VAL A 163 7.29 3.33 10.19
C VAL A 163 8.30 2.61 9.30
N SER A 164 7.96 1.40 8.82
CA SER A 164 8.73 0.70 7.79
C SER A 164 8.83 1.55 6.52
N PHE A 165 7.70 2.08 6.03
CA PHE A 165 7.70 2.99 4.88
C PHE A 165 8.53 4.25 5.13
N ILE A 166 8.35 4.92 6.27
CA ILE A 166 9.10 6.12 6.65
C ILE A 166 10.61 5.83 6.67
N THR A 167 11.05 4.73 7.28
CA THR A 167 12.47 4.36 7.31
C THR A 167 13.04 4.14 5.91
N THR A 168 12.29 3.54 4.98
CA THR A 168 12.74 3.45 3.58
C THR A 168 12.85 4.82 2.89
N GLN A 169 11.95 5.76 3.19
CA GLN A 169 12.02 7.13 2.66
C GLN A 169 13.27 7.84 3.16
N LEU A 170 13.48 7.79 4.48
CA LEU A 170 14.65 8.33 5.15
C LEU A 170 15.95 7.76 4.57
N SER A 171 16.02 6.45 4.34
CA SER A 171 17.19 5.83 3.72
C SER A 171 17.43 6.28 2.28
N ASN A 172 16.38 6.39 1.46
CA ASN A 172 16.54 6.91 0.11
C ASN A 172 17.04 8.36 0.14
N GLN A 173 16.52 9.17 1.05
CA GLN A 173 16.93 10.55 1.25
C GLN A 173 18.40 10.63 1.67
N THR A 174 18.79 9.88 2.71
CA THR A 174 20.18 9.86 3.19
C THR A 174 21.11 9.26 2.16
N PHE A 175 20.92 8.02 1.76
CA PHE A 175 21.94 7.29 1.01
C PHE A 175 22.00 7.65 -0.48
N LYS A 176 20.85 8.00 -1.10
CA LYS A 176 20.81 8.27 -2.55
C LYS A 176 20.81 9.75 -2.90
N LEU A 177 20.14 10.57 -2.12
CA LEU A 177 19.97 11.98 -2.46
C LEU A 177 21.02 12.87 -1.78
N PHE A 178 21.28 12.64 -0.49
CA PHE A 178 22.11 13.53 0.33
C PHE A 178 23.07 12.76 1.26
N PRO A 179 23.94 11.88 0.74
CA PRO A 179 24.81 11.05 1.57
C PRO A 179 25.68 11.90 2.48
N ASN A 180 26.26 12.98 1.95
CA ASN A 180 27.22 13.80 2.70
C ASN A 180 26.58 14.92 3.52
N ASN A 181 25.26 15.10 3.44
CA ASN A 181 24.53 16.21 4.07
C ASN A 181 23.46 15.72 5.04
N THR A 182 23.62 14.49 5.54
CA THR A 182 22.70 13.88 6.50
C THR A 182 23.42 13.48 7.77
N LYS A 183 22.83 13.84 8.92
CA LYS A 183 23.17 13.30 10.23
C LYS A 183 21.99 12.52 10.80
N LEU A 184 22.26 11.40 11.43
CA LEU A 184 21.27 10.64 12.19
C LEU A 184 21.60 10.73 13.68
N ILE A 185 20.59 11.01 14.50
CA ILE A 185 20.71 10.98 15.96
C ILE A 185 20.04 9.72 16.47
N VAL A 186 20.75 8.92 17.25
CA VAL A 186 20.17 7.84 18.07
C VAL A 186 19.96 8.39 19.48
N PHE A 187 18.71 8.52 19.90
CA PHE A 187 18.40 9.11 21.20
C PHE A 187 18.62 8.13 22.38
N PRO A 188 18.97 8.65 23.57
CA PRO A 188 19.05 7.84 24.79
C PRO A 188 17.65 7.38 25.24
N LYS A 189 17.61 6.50 26.26
CA LYS A 189 16.37 5.82 26.72
C LYS A 189 15.22 6.76 27.11
N ASN A 190 15.51 8.01 27.46
CA ASN A 190 14.52 8.96 27.97
C ASN A 190 13.67 9.62 26.87
N TYR A 191 13.96 9.36 25.60
CA TYR A 191 13.24 9.93 24.47
C TYR A 191 12.21 8.94 23.91
N ARG A 192 11.03 9.46 23.57
CA ARG A 192 9.93 8.69 22.97
C ARG A 192 10.26 8.19 21.56
N LYS A 193 11.00 8.99 20.78
CA LYS A 193 11.44 8.63 19.42
C LYS A 193 12.81 7.94 19.49
N PRO A 194 13.03 6.85 18.75
CA PRO A 194 14.31 6.13 18.78
C PRO A 194 15.42 6.84 17.99
N ILE A 195 15.05 7.54 16.91
CA ILE A 195 15.98 8.25 16.02
C ILE A 195 15.40 9.59 15.55
N ASP A 196 16.29 10.45 15.05
CA ASP A 196 15.97 11.60 14.20
C ASP A 196 16.95 11.70 13.03
N ILE A 197 16.54 12.36 11.94
CA ILE A 197 17.40 12.68 10.81
C ILE A 197 17.45 14.18 10.61
N ILE A 198 18.65 14.73 10.72
CA ILE A 198 18.95 16.13 10.43
C ILE A 198 19.57 16.21 9.05
N LEU A 199 19.00 17.06 8.21
CA LEU A 199 19.58 17.46 6.95
C LEU A 199 20.10 18.89 7.03
N GLU A 200 21.18 19.17 6.31
CA GLU A 200 21.62 20.54 6.07
C GLU A 200 20.53 21.35 5.36
N ASP A 201 20.42 22.65 5.68
CA ASP A 201 19.27 23.47 5.28
C ASP A 201 19.11 23.61 3.76
N ASN A 202 20.22 23.65 3.02
CA ASN A 202 20.24 23.68 1.56
C ASN A 202 19.65 22.42 0.89
N CYS A 203 19.48 21.32 1.64
CA CYS A 203 18.91 20.07 1.16
C CYS A 203 17.39 20.00 1.40
N LYS A 204 16.87 20.68 2.43
CA LYS A 204 15.45 20.68 2.79
C LYS A 204 14.58 21.25 1.66
N GLU A 205 14.99 22.37 1.07
CA GLU A 205 14.27 22.99 -0.06
C GLU A 205 14.27 22.09 -1.31
N LYS A 206 15.40 21.42 -1.59
CA LYS A 206 15.52 20.48 -2.73
C LYS A 206 14.61 19.27 -2.57
N ILE A 207 14.45 18.78 -1.34
CA ILE A 207 13.54 17.68 -1.00
C ILE A 207 12.09 18.09 -1.16
N GLN A 208 11.75 19.29 -0.68
CA GLN A 208 10.41 19.82 -0.84
C GLN A 208 10.05 19.94 -2.32
N GLY A 209 10.98 20.42 -3.16
CA GLY A 209 10.81 20.44 -4.62
C GLY A 209 10.75 19.05 -5.28
N PHE A 210 11.42 18.02 -4.73
CA PHE A 210 11.31 16.64 -5.22
C PHE A 210 9.95 16.01 -4.87
N TYR A 211 9.50 16.14 -3.62
CA TYR A 211 8.20 15.64 -3.19
C TYR A 211 7.05 16.38 -3.86
N SER A 212 7.17 17.69 -4.11
CA SER A 212 6.18 18.44 -4.90
C SER A 212 6.07 17.92 -6.34
N ARG A 213 7.19 17.56 -6.99
CA ARG A 213 7.17 16.94 -8.32
C ARG A 213 6.63 15.50 -8.31
N GLN A 214 6.90 14.74 -7.26
CA GLN A 214 6.30 13.41 -7.09
C GLN A 214 4.78 13.54 -6.90
N LYS A 215 4.32 14.54 -6.14
CA LYS A 215 2.90 14.89 -6.02
C LYS A 215 2.32 15.27 -7.38
N GLU A 216 3.04 16.04 -8.19
CA GLU A 216 2.67 16.39 -9.57
C GLU A 216 2.54 15.18 -10.51
N TRP A 217 3.42 14.18 -10.37
CA TRP A 217 3.28 12.91 -11.08
C TRP A 217 2.08 12.10 -10.61
N GLU A 218 1.83 12.04 -9.30
CA GLU A 218 0.61 11.45 -8.75
C GLU A 218 -0.63 12.24 -9.23
N HIS A 219 -0.54 13.56 -9.41
CA HIS A 219 -1.58 14.43 -9.96
C HIS A 219 -1.97 14.04 -11.41
N LEU A 220 -1.02 13.59 -12.23
CA LEU A 220 -1.28 13.16 -13.62
C LEU A 220 -1.93 11.76 -13.71
N THR A 221 -1.67 10.89 -12.74
CA THR A 221 -2.14 9.49 -12.74
C THR A 221 -3.48 9.26 -12.03
N SER A 222 -3.95 10.22 -11.24
CA SER A 222 -5.27 10.17 -10.58
C SER A 222 -6.25 11.07 -11.30
N SER A 223 -6.66 10.62 -12.49
CA SER A 223 -7.74 11.23 -13.28
C SER A 223 -9.10 10.81 -12.72
N SER A 224 -10.15 11.60 -12.92
CA SER A 224 -11.51 11.19 -12.52
C SER A 224 -11.92 9.92 -13.29
N TYR A 225 -12.89 9.15 -12.77
CA TYR A 225 -13.41 7.97 -13.47
C TYR A 225 -13.87 8.29 -14.90
N GLU A 226 -14.48 9.47 -15.10
CA GLU A 226 -14.95 9.97 -16.38
C GLU A 226 -13.79 10.31 -17.34
N ASP A 227 -12.70 10.89 -16.82
CA ASP A 227 -11.48 11.15 -17.59
C ASP A 227 -10.76 9.86 -18.01
N VAL A 228 -10.73 8.87 -17.11
CA VAL A 228 -10.18 7.53 -17.39
C VAL A 228 -11.03 6.84 -18.45
N LEU A 229 -12.35 6.84 -18.33
CA LEU A 229 -13.25 6.26 -19.33
C LEU A 229 -13.14 6.95 -20.69
N SER A 230 -13.05 8.28 -20.74
CA SER A 230 -12.87 9.03 -21.98
C SER A 230 -11.55 8.66 -22.69
N ARG A 231 -10.45 8.53 -21.92
CA ARG A 231 -9.16 8.06 -22.43
C ARG A 231 -9.20 6.59 -22.84
N ILE A 232 -9.87 5.72 -22.07
CA ILE A 232 -10.07 4.32 -22.42
C ILE A 232 -10.85 4.23 -23.73
N ASN A 233 -11.91 5.01 -23.93
CA ASN A 233 -12.69 4.99 -25.17
C ASN A 233 -11.88 5.45 -26.40
N SER A 234 -10.98 6.43 -26.24
CA SER A 234 -10.05 6.80 -27.32
C SER A 234 -8.97 5.72 -27.55
N ILE A 235 -8.49 5.08 -26.49
CA ILE A 235 -7.52 3.96 -26.56
C ILE A 235 -8.15 2.76 -27.26
N VAL A 236 -9.37 2.37 -26.89
CA VAL A 236 -10.09 1.19 -27.38
C VAL A 236 -10.42 1.29 -28.88
N SER A 237 -10.54 2.49 -29.45
CA SER A 237 -10.90 2.66 -30.87
C SER A 237 -9.69 2.73 -31.81
N GLU A 238 -8.53 3.24 -31.36
CA GLU A 238 -7.33 3.39 -32.20
C GLU A 238 -6.20 2.40 -31.91
N PHE A 239 -5.95 2.04 -30.65
CA PHE A 239 -4.78 1.26 -30.27
C PHE A 239 -4.85 -0.21 -30.72
N PRO A 240 -5.99 -0.91 -30.64
CA PRO A 240 -6.13 -2.24 -31.22
C PRO A 240 -5.62 -2.34 -32.65
N LYS A 241 -6.00 -1.37 -33.51
CA LYS A 241 -5.59 -1.33 -34.92
C LYS A 241 -4.09 -1.20 -35.13
N ARG A 242 -3.35 -0.67 -34.14
CA ARG A 242 -1.91 -0.42 -34.22
C ARG A 242 -1.08 -1.43 -33.43
N LEU A 243 -1.66 -2.05 -32.41
CA LEU A 243 -0.93 -2.88 -31.46
C LEU A 243 -1.27 -4.37 -31.56
N ASP A 244 -2.43 -4.75 -32.08
CA ASP A 244 -2.86 -6.16 -32.04
C ASP A 244 -1.88 -7.08 -32.77
N GLU A 245 -1.40 -6.72 -33.96
CA GLU A 245 -0.42 -7.53 -34.71
C GLU A 245 0.88 -7.73 -33.92
N ALA A 246 1.41 -6.67 -33.31
CA ALA A 246 2.63 -6.73 -32.52
C ALA A 246 2.43 -7.59 -31.26
N PHE A 247 1.29 -7.43 -30.58
CA PHE A 247 0.97 -8.20 -29.38
C PHE A 247 0.76 -9.68 -29.66
N ILE A 248 0.05 -10.02 -30.75
CA ILE A 248 -0.12 -11.42 -31.18
C ILE A 248 1.24 -12.04 -31.48
N LYS A 249 2.11 -11.31 -32.18
CA LYS A 249 3.45 -11.80 -32.54
C LYS A 249 4.32 -12.06 -31.30
N ASP A 250 4.34 -11.13 -30.35
CA ASP A 250 5.28 -11.19 -29.22
C ASP A 250 4.74 -11.98 -28.01
N TYR A 251 3.41 -12.02 -27.82
CA TYR A 251 2.77 -12.59 -26.64
C TYR A 251 1.72 -13.66 -26.92
N GLY A 252 1.31 -13.85 -28.18
CA GLY A 252 0.31 -14.86 -28.56
C GLY A 252 -1.16 -14.47 -28.31
N TYR A 253 -1.42 -13.24 -27.90
CA TYR A 253 -2.76 -12.67 -27.71
C TYR A 253 -2.78 -11.20 -28.11
N SER A 254 -3.94 -10.66 -28.48
CA SER A 254 -4.06 -9.29 -28.96
C SER A 254 -4.13 -8.27 -27.82
N PHE A 255 -3.84 -7.00 -28.11
CA PHE A 255 -4.08 -5.91 -27.16
C PHE A 255 -5.57 -5.80 -26.82
N THR A 256 -6.44 -6.04 -27.81
CA THR A 256 -7.89 -6.18 -27.60
C THR A 256 -8.23 -7.24 -26.55
N ASN A 257 -7.59 -8.42 -26.59
CA ASN A 257 -7.83 -9.45 -25.58
C ASN A 257 -7.50 -8.96 -24.17
N ILE A 258 -6.38 -8.24 -24.00
CA ILE A 258 -5.99 -7.67 -22.71
C ILE A 258 -7.07 -6.71 -22.21
N VAL A 259 -7.47 -5.74 -23.03
CA VAL A 259 -8.45 -4.73 -22.62
C VAL A 259 -9.79 -5.36 -22.28
N CYS A 260 -10.26 -6.32 -23.08
CA CYS A 260 -11.51 -7.04 -22.81
C CYS A 260 -11.46 -7.81 -21.48
N VAL A 261 -10.36 -8.53 -21.20
CA VAL A 261 -10.21 -9.28 -19.95
C VAL A 261 -10.18 -8.32 -18.75
N ILE A 262 -9.37 -7.26 -18.78
CA ILE A 262 -9.26 -6.32 -17.65
C ILE A 262 -10.59 -5.57 -17.43
N THR A 263 -11.25 -5.15 -18.50
CA THR A 263 -12.56 -4.50 -18.42
C THR A 263 -13.63 -5.45 -17.86
N TYR A 264 -13.58 -6.74 -18.23
CA TYR A 264 -14.47 -7.75 -17.65
C TYR A 264 -14.26 -7.92 -16.15
N LEU A 265 -13.01 -7.94 -15.68
CA LEU A 265 -12.68 -8.06 -14.25
C LEU A 265 -13.06 -6.82 -13.43
N GLY A 266 -12.93 -5.63 -14.00
CA GLY A 266 -13.32 -4.38 -13.36
C GLY A 266 -14.83 -4.17 -13.34
N TYR A 267 -15.50 -4.37 -14.48
CA TYR A 267 -16.88 -3.90 -14.71
C TYR A 267 -17.87 -4.99 -15.13
N GLY A 268 -17.37 -6.12 -15.65
CA GLY A 268 -18.21 -7.23 -16.10
C GLY A 268 -18.73 -8.12 -14.97
N MET A 269 -18.15 -8.01 -13.77
CA MET A 269 -18.53 -8.80 -12.59
C MET A 269 -19.47 -8.01 -11.67
N LYS A 270 -20.51 -8.67 -11.17
CA LYS A 270 -21.40 -8.09 -10.15
C LYS A 270 -20.63 -7.95 -8.84
N GLU A 271 -20.74 -6.79 -8.22
CA GLU A 271 -20.19 -6.56 -6.88
C GLU A 271 -20.79 -7.55 -5.88
N PRO A 272 -19.95 -8.10 -4.98
CA PRO A 272 -20.47 -8.82 -3.84
C PRO A 272 -21.30 -7.87 -2.98
N ILE A 273 -22.49 -8.31 -2.57
CA ILE A 273 -23.27 -7.62 -1.54
C ILE A 273 -22.44 -7.72 -0.26
N ASP A 274 -21.99 -6.57 0.27
CA ASP A 274 -21.22 -6.43 1.51
C ASP A 274 -19.72 -6.80 1.48
N ALA A 275 -19.03 -6.78 0.33
CA ALA A 275 -17.56 -6.88 0.29
C ALA A 275 -16.90 -5.70 -0.42
N SER A 276 -15.71 -5.34 0.04
CA SER A 276 -14.92 -4.22 -0.51
C SER A 276 -13.88 -4.66 -1.54
N CYS A 277 -13.77 -5.97 -1.74
CA CYS A 277 -12.95 -6.59 -2.77
C CYS A 277 -13.69 -7.77 -3.42
N PHE A 278 -13.31 -8.07 -4.66
CA PHE A 278 -13.72 -9.28 -5.35
C PHE A 278 -12.84 -10.44 -4.90
N ILE A 279 -13.45 -11.60 -4.67
CA ILE A 279 -12.76 -12.84 -4.37
C ILE A 279 -13.38 -13.93 -5.24
N ALA A 280 -12.57 -14.57 -6.08
CA ALA A 280 -13.02 -15.65 -6.95
C ALA A 280 -11.96 -16.75 -7.05
N SER A 281 -12.39 -18.02 -7.16
CA SER A 281 -11.44 -19.06 -7.57
C SER A 281 -11.00 -18.78 -9.01
N LYS A 282 -9.71 -19.00 -9.28
CA LYS A 282 -9.15 -18.73 -10.61
C LYS A 282 -9.84 -19.59 -11.67
N SER A 283 -10.10 -20.86 -11.38
CA SER A 283 -10.83 -21.80 -12.25
C SER A 283 -12.20 -21.25 -12.67
N PHE A 284 -13.04 -20.85 -11.71
CA PHE A 284 -14.36 -20.28 -11.98
C PHE A 284 -14.26 -19.01 -12.83
N LEU A 285 -13.28 -18.15 -12.54
CA LEU A 285 -13.08 -16.90 -13.26
C LEU A 285 -12.69 -17.14 -14.71
N LEU A 286 -11.76 -18.08 -14.97
CA LEU A 286 -11.32 -18.44 -16.32
C LEU A 286 -12.49 -18.96 -17.15
N THR A 287 -13.26 -19.91 -16.65
CA THR A 287 -14.41 -20.47 -17.36
C THR A 287 -15.50 -19.43 -17.61
N SER A 288 -15.80 -18.58 -16.62
CA SER A 288 -16.81 -17.53 -16.75
C SER A 288 -16.41 -16.45 -17.75
N ALA A 289 -15.16 -16.00 -17.69
CA ALA A 289 -14.62 -15.01 -18.61
C ALA A 289 -14.51 -15.58 -20.04
N SER A 290 -14.05 -16.83 -20.19
CA SER A 290 -13.93 -17.49 -21.49
C SER A 290 -15.26 -17.57 -22.22
N LYS A 291 -16.30 -18.05 -21.53
CA LYS A 291 -17.66 -18.12 -22.06
C LYS A 291 -18.21 -16.74 -22.43
N LYS A 292 -17.93 -15.71 -21.63
CA LYS A 292 -18.49 -14.38 -21.83
C LYS A 292 -17.79 -13.59 -22.94
N LEU A 293 -16.47 -13.71 -23.03
CA LEU A 293 -15.62 -12.93 -23.94
C LEU A 293 -15.31 -13.68 -25.24
N ASN A 294 -15.59 -14.99 -25.31
CA ASN A 294 -15.20 -15.85 -26.42
C ASN A 294 -13.67 -15.84 -26.65
N ILE A 295 -12.91 -15.90 -25.56
CA ILE A 295 -11.44 -15.98 -25.52
C ILE A 295 -11.07 -17.29 -24.82
N SER A 296 -10.02 -17.99 -25.25
CA SER A 296 -9.60 -19.25 -24.61
C SER A 296 -9.16 -19.04 -23.15
N GLU A 297 -9.41 -20.05 -22.31
CA GLU A 297 -9.01 -20.00 -20.89
C GLU A 297 -7.49 -19.79 -20.71
N ASP A 298 -6.68 -20.36 -21.60
CA ASP A 298 -5.21 -20.20 -21.59
C ASP A 298 -4.79 -18.74 -21.77
N VAL A 299 -5.37 -18.05 -22.77
CA VAL A 299 -5.08 -16.62 -23.03
C VAL A 299 -5.54 -15.77 -21.85
N ILE A 300 -6.73 -16.03 -21.31
CA ILE A 300 -7.24 -15.31 -20.14
C ILE A 300 -6.31 -15.53 -18.93
N SER A 301 -5.86 -16.76 -18.70
CA SER A 301 -4.93 -17.07 -17.60
C SER A 301 -3.61 -16.33 -17.75
N GLN A 302 -3.03 -16.29 -18.96
CA GLN A 302 -1.80 -15.55 -19.23
C GLN A 302 -1.97 -14.05 -18.95
N ILE A 303 -3.07 -13.44 -19.41
CA ILE A 303 -3.35 -12.03 -19.18
C ILE A 303 -3.52 -11.75 -17.68
N ILE A 304 -4.36 -12.53 -16.99
CA ILE A 304 -4.58 -12.37 -15.54
C ILE A 304 -3.26 -12.48 -14.78
N ASP A 305 -2.42 -13.45 -15.14
CA ASP A 305 -1.14 -13.68 -14.47
C ASP A 305 -0.18 -12.50 -14.55
N VAL A 306 -0.22 -11.70 -15.64
CA VAL A 306 0.58 -10.46 -15.76
C VAL A 306 0.24 -9.43 -14.68
N PHE A 307 -1.04 -9.31 -14.34
CA PHE A 307 -1.57 -8.36 -13.35
C PHE A 307 -1.71 -8.98 -11.95
N THR A 308 -1.30 -10.23 -11.79
CA THR A 308 -1.42 -10.96 -10.53
C THR A 308 -0.12 -10.93 -9.75
N LEU A 309 -0.21 -10.56 -8.49
CA LEU A 309 0.84 -10.63 -7.50
C LEU A 309 0.83 -12.03 -6.89
N LYS A 310 1.87 -12.81 -7.18
CA LYS A 310 2.05 -14.16 -6.65
C LYS A 310 3.19 -14.19 -5.64
N SER A 311 3.05 -15.02 -4.62
CA SER A 311 4.06 -15.20 -3.59
C SER A 311 5.39 -15.71 -4.14
N GLU A 312 5.37 -16.62 -5.11
CA GLU A 312 6.57 -17.20 -5.72
C GLU A 312 7.37 -16.13 -6.46
N GLU A 313 6.69 -15.15 -7.06
CA GLU A 313 7.33 -14.03 -7.72
C GLU A 313 7.91 -13.06 -6.69
N LEU A 314 7.18 -12.79 -5.60
CA LEU A 314 7.69 -11.96 -4.50
C LEU A 314 8.94 -12.58 -3.84
N GLU A 315 8.97 -13.90 -3.68
CA GLU A 315 10.12 -14.68 -3.19
C GLU A 315 11.29 -14.63 -4.18
N LYS A 316 11.06 -14.97 -5.46
CA LYS A 316 12.08 -14.98 -6.53
C LYS A 316 12.73 -13.62 -6.72
N GLU A 317 11.94 -12.56 -6.61
CA GLU A 317 12.46 -11.23 -6.74
C GLU A 317 13.55 -10.92 -5.69
N SER A 318 13.65 -11.69 -4.60
CA SER A 318 14.81 -11.67 -3.67
C SER A 318 15.19 -10.26 -3.21
N ILE A 319 14.22 -9.34 -3.12
CA ILE A 319 14.52 -7.92 -2.94
C ILE A 319 14.55 -7.64 -1.46
N ASP A 320 15.71 -7.16 -0.98
CA ASP A 320 15.86 -6.29 0.19
C ASP A 320 14.51 -5.64 0.50
N ILE A 321 13.77 -6.17 1.46
CA ILE A 321 12.39 -5.75 1.76
C ILE A 321 12.36 -4.21 2.02
N TRP A 322 13.52 -3.70 2.43
CA TRP A 322 13.99 -2.33 2.48
C TRP A 322 13.83 -1.43 1.23
N LYS A 323 13.82 -1.96 0.00
CA LYS A 323 13.82 -1.19 -1.26
C LYS A 323 12.40 -0.98 -1.83
N GLN A 324 11.45 -0.60 -0.99
CA GLN A 324 10.02 -0.44 -1.34
C GLN A 324 9.75 0.48 -2.56
N LYS A 325 10.54 1.55 -2.77
CA LYS A 325 10.35 2.47 -3.92
C LYS A 325 10.53 1.81 -5.28
N ARG A 326 11.30 0.72 -5.41
CA ARG A 326 11.66 0.19 -6.74
C ARG A 326 10.52 -0.56 -7.43
N LYS A 327 9.49 -1.00 -6.71
CA LYS A 327 8.39 -1.75 -7.30
C LYS A 327 7.12 -1.48 -6.51
N ASN A 328 6.35 -0.50 -6.95
CA ASN A 328 4.97 -0.33 -6.50
C ASN A 328 4.16 -1.54 -7.02
N ARG A 329 4.39 -2.74 -6.46
CA ARG A 329 4.05 -4.02 -7.10
C ARG A 329 2.55 -4.16 -7.17
N LEU A 330 1.85 -3.90 -6.07
CA LEU A 330 0.39 -3.81 -6.05
C LEU A 330 -0.18 -2.76 -7.01
N HIS A 331 0.57 -1.72 -7.36
CA HIS A 331 0.10 -0.75 -8.36
C HIS A 331 0.23 -1.28 -9.79
N ARG A 332 1.20 -2.17 -10.05
CA ARG A 332 1.39 -2.81 -11.37
C ARG A 332 0.64 -4.14 -11.50
N ARG A 333 0.39 -4.77 -10.36
CA ARG A 333 -0.23 -6.09 -10.19
C ARG A 333 -1.31 -5.99 -9.12
N PRO A 334 -2.45 -5.39 -9.46
CA PRO A 334 -3.52 -5.09 -8.49
C PRO A 334 -4.25 -6.34 -7.99
N ILE A 335 -4.14 -7.46 -8.69
CA ILE A 335 -4.75 -8.74 -8.32
C ILE A 335 -3.80 -9.49 -7.40
N VAL A 336 -4.26 -10.00 -6.26
CA VAL A 336 -3.46 -10.81 -5.34
C VAL A 336 -3.90 -12.26 -5.44
N GLN A 337 -2.95 -13.18 -5.64
CA GLN A 337 -3.22 -14.62 -5.61
C GLN A 337 -3.00 -15.18 -4.22
N VAL A 338 -3.94 -16.01 -3.79
CA VAL A 338 -3.93 -16.69 -2.49
C VAL A 338 -4.34 -18.15 -2.70
N LEU A 339 -3.91 -19.06 -1.83
CA LEU A 339 -4.24 -20.48 -1.95
C LEU A 339 -5.24 -20.90 -0.87
N LYS A 340 -6.31 -21.61 -1.27
CA LYS A 340 -7.28 -22.26 -0.38
C LYS A 340 -7.27 -23.75 -0.66
N ASN A 341 -6.75 -24.56 0.25
CA ASN A 341 -6.63 -26.01 0.03
C ASN A 341 -5.98 -26.31 -1.35
N GLU A 342 -4.87 -25.64 -1.66
CA GLU A 342 -4.14 -25.71 -2.93
C GLU A 342 -4.84 -25.08 -4.16
N GLU A 343 -6.12 -24.72 -4.06
CA GLU A 343 -6.82 -24.01 -5.13
C GLU A 343 -6.46 -22.51 -5.12
N PRO A 344 -6.06 -21.92 -6.27
CA PRO A 344 -5.78 -20.49 -6.37
C PRO A 344 -7.05 -19.65 -6.41
N TYR A 345 -7.10 -18.64 -5.54
CA TYR A 345 -8.10 -17.58 -5.53
C TYR A 345 -7.44 -16.25 -5.82
N LEU A 346 -8.19 -15.39 -6.49
CA LEU A 346 -7.77 -14.05 -6.88
C LEU A 346 -8.58 -13.03 -6.08
N ILE A 347 -7.88 -12.04 -5.53
CA ILE A 347 -8.46 -10.95 -4.74
C ILE A 347 -8.08 -9.62 -5.38
N TRP A 348 -9.04 -8.75 -5.67
CA TRP A 348 -8.76 -7.43 -6.27
C TRP A 348 -9.86 -6.40 -5.94
N GLN A 349 -9.58 -5.12 -6.21
CA GLN A 349 -10.60 -4.05 -6.17
C GLN A 349 -10.93 -3.59 -7.59
N ARG A 350 -12.19 -3.18 -7.80
CA ARG A 350 -12.65 -2.64 -9.09
C ARG A 350 -11.76 -1.51 -9.57
N ASP A 351 -11.55 -0.48 -8.75
CA ASP A 351 -10.87 0.75 -9.12
C ASP A 351 -9.34 0.62 -9.25
N THR A 352 -8.81 -0.60 -9.13
CA THR A 352 -7.37 -0.88 -9.22
C THR A 352 -6.96 -1.53 -10.55
N LEU A 353 -7.94 -1.97 -11.35
CA LEU A 353 -7.80 -2.52 -12.69
C LEU A 353 -8.10 -1.44 -13.74
#